data_AF-A0AAD6QF40-F1
#
_entry.id   AF-A0AAD6QF40-F1
#
_cell.length_a   1.000
_cell.length_b   1.000
_cell.length_c   1.000
_cell.angle_alpha   90.00
_cell.angle_beta   90.00
_cell.angle_gamma   90.00
#
_symmetry.space_group_name_H-M   'P 1'
#
loop_
_entity.id
_entity.type
_entity.pdbx_description
1 polymer ?
#
loop_
_entity_poly.entity_id
_entity_poly.type
_entity_poly.pdbx_seq_one_letter_code
_entity_poly.pdbx_strand_id
1 'polypeptide(L)'
;MGKGKRLFWTPCAAHYIDLILEDFEKKLEVHQVTISNGRRITSYIYSRTILISMLRHFTKGKDLIRPAATRFATAYLTLGCLSDCKI
;
A
#
# COMPACT_ATOMS: atom_id res chain seq x y z
N MET A 1 29.77 -25.19 -32.94
CA MET A 1 29.81 -24.29 -31.77
C MET A 1 28.42 -24.21 -31.17
N GLY A 2 28.16 -24.99 -30.13
CA GLY A 2 26.85 -25.03 -29.48
C GLY A 2 26.89 -24.29 -28.15
N LYS A 3 25.76 -23.64 -27.82
CA LYS A 3 25.12 -23.50 -26.49
C LYS A 3 24.57 -22.09 -26.29
N GLY A 4 23.26 -22.03 -26.23
CA GLY A 4 22.47 -20.85 -25.87
C GLY A 4 20.97 -21.13 -25.98
N LYS A 5 20.55 -22.39 -25.84
CA LYS A 5 19.14 -22.78 -25.87
C LYS A 5 18.66 -22.93 -24.44
N ARG A 6 17.70 -22.07 -24.06
CA ARG A 6 16.94 -22.00 -22.79
C ARG A 6 17.47 -21.02 -21.73
N LEU A 7 17.26 -19.73 -21.98
CA LEU A 7 17.11 -18.74 -20.92
C LEU A 7 15.73 -18.95 -20.28
N PHE A 8 15.69 -19.47 -19.06
CA PHE A 8 14.47 -19.46 -18.26
C PHE A 8 14.40 -18.10 -17.56
N TRP A 9 13.40 -17.30 -17.90
CA TRP A 9 13.16 -16.01 -17.25
C TRP A 9 12.14 -16.22 -16.13
N THR A 10 12.57 -16.07 -14.89
CA THR A 10 11.67 -16.04 -13.74
C THR A 10 11.26 -14.58 -13.48
N PRO A 11 9.96 -14.27 -13.35
CA PRO A 11 9.52 -12.93 -12.97
C PRO A 11 10.14 -12.51 -11.64
N CYS A 12 10.31 -11.20 -11.45
CA CYS A 12 10.93 -10.70 -10.22
C CYS A 12 10.04 -10.99 -8.99
N ALA A 13 10.65 -11.30 -7.85
CA ALA A 13 9.92 -11.58 -6.62
C ALA A 13 8.99 -10.43 -6.20
N ALA A 14 9.41 -9.18 -6.43
CA ALA A 14 8.59 -8.00 -6.18
C ALA A 14 7.28 -8.01 -7.00
N HIS A 15 7.32 -8.48 -8.25
CA HIS A 15 6.15 -8.60 -9.11
C HIS A 15 5.18 -9.68 -8.59
N TYR A 16 5.69 -10.82 -8.14
CA TYR A 16 4.85 -11.85 -7.51
C TYR A 16 4.16 -11.34 -6.23
N ILE A 17 4.88 -10.62 -5.38
CA ILE A 17 4.30 -10.02 -4.17
C ILE A 17 3.18 -9.04 -4.56
N ASP A 18 3.40 -8.21 -5.57
CA ASP A 18 2.38 -7.27 -6.03
C ASP A 18 1.12 -7.97 -6.55
N LEU A 19 1.27 -9.04 -7.31
CA LEU A 19 0.16 -9.87 -7.80
C LEU A 19 -0.62 -10.52 -6.64
N ILE A 20 0.07 -10.97 -5.60
CA ILE A 20 -0.59 -11.52 -4.39
C ILE A 20 -1.42 -10.43 -3.70
N LEU A 21 -0.89 -9.22 -3.57
CA LEU A 21 -1.61 -8.10 -2.95
C LEU A 21 -2.82 -7.67 -3.79
N GLU A 22 -2.69 -7.68 -5.11
CA GLU A 22 -3.79 -7.44 -6.05
C GLU A 22 -4.89 -8.50 -5.90
N ASP A 23 -4.50 -9.77 -5.82
CA ASP A 23 -5.44 -10.88 -5.65
C ASP A 23 -6.21 -10.77 -4.34
N PHE A 24 -5.57 -10.38 -3.23
CA PHE A 24 -6.27 -10.15 -1.98
C PHE A 24 -7.29 -9.02 -2.08
N GLU A 25 -6.93 -7.90 -2.71
CA GLU A 25 -7.85 -6.77 -2.87
C GLU A 25 -9.05 -7.12 -3.76
N LYS A 26 -8.88 -8.00 -4.76
CA LYS A 26 -9.96 -8.38 -5.69
C LYS A 26 -10.80 -9.57 -5.21
N LYS A 27 -10.19 -10.54 -4.53
CA LYS A 27 -10.84 -11.82 -4.19
C LYS A 27 -11.43 -11.84 -2.78
N LEU A 28 -10.92 -11.00 -1.87
CA LEU A 28 -11.45 -10.88 -0.52
C LEU A 28 -12.21 -9.56 -0.37
N GLU A 29 -13.53 -9.65 -0.23
CA GLU A 29 -14.40 -8.49 -0.01
C GLU A 29 -13.98 -7.69 1.23
N VAL A 30 -13.55 -8.37 2.30
CA VAL A 30 -13.03 -7.72 3.51
C VAL A 30 -11.86 -6.79 3.17
N HIS A 31 -10.91 -7.24 2.36
CA HIS A 31 -9.76 -6.41 1.97
C HIS A 31 -10.19 -5.22 1.11
N GLN A 32 -11.09 -5.44 0.16
CA GLN A 32 -11.63 -4.38 -0.68
C GLN A 32 -12.30 -3.27 0.15
N VAL A 33 -13.16 -3.66 1.11
CA VAL A 33 -13.87 -2.73 1.99
C VAL A 33 -12.89 -1.99 2.90
N THR A 34 -11.93 -2.71 3.50
CA THR A 34 -10.92 -2.10 4.39
C THR A 34 -10.03 -1.11 3.64
N ILE A 35 -9.54 -1.46 2.44
CA ILE A 35 -8.71 -0.56 1.61
C ILE A 35 -9.51 0.67 1.19
N SER A 36 -10.76 0.50 0.76
CA SER A 36 -11.66 1.61 0.41
C SER A 36 -11.88 2.56 1.58
N ASN A 37 -12.15 2.01 2.77
CA ASN A 37 -12.35 2.79 4.00
C ASN A 37 -11.06 3.51 4.41
N GLY A 38 -9.91 2.82 4.40
CA GLY A 38 -8.61 3.43 4.67
C GLY A 38 -8.32 4.59 3.73
N ARG A 39 -8.60 4.42 2.43
CA ARG A 39 -8.44 5.48 1.42
C ARG A 39 -9.36 6.66 1.68
N ARG A 40 -10.62 6.43 2.08
CA ARG A 40 -11.56 7.51 2.45
C ARG A 40 -11.05 8.29 3.66
N ILE A 41 -10.56 7.60 4.69
CA ILE A 41 -10.00 8.23 5.89
C ILE A 41 -8.76 9.05 5.53
N THR A 42 -7.82 8.49 4.78
CA THR A 42 -6.61 9.22 4.38
C THR A 42 -6.95 10.43 3.52
N SER A 43 -7.85 10.30 2.54
CA SER A 43 -8.29 11.42 1.71
C SER A 43 -8.98 12.51 2.55
N TYR A 44 -9.77 12.13 3.55
CA TYR A 44 -10.39 13.08 4.47
C TYR A 44 -9.36 13.85 5.29
N ILE A 45 -8.35 13.17 5.84
CA ILE A 45 -7.27 13.82 6.60
C ILE A 45 -6.47 14.77 5.72
N TYR A 46 -6.05 14.32 4.53
CA TYR A 46 -5.28 15.16 3.60
C TYR A 46 -6.09 16.27 2.91
N SER A 47 -7.42 16.26 3.02
CA SER A 47 -8.27 17.34 2.49
C SER A 47 -8.25 18.61 3.35
N ARG A 48 -7.79 18.54 4.61
CA ARG A 48 -7.82 19.66 5.55
C ARG A 48 -6.48 19.89 6.22
N THR A 49 -5.92 21.09 6.08
CA THR A 49 -4.61 21.47 6.65
C THR A 49 -4.54 21.30 8.18
N ILE A 50 -5.65 21.55 8.88
CA ILE A 50 -5.75 21.35 10.33
C ILE A 50 -5.58 19.87 10.68
N LEU A 51 -6.24 18.97 9.95
CA LEU A 51 -6.14 17.53 10.19
C LEU A 51 -4.75 16.98 9.86
N ILE A 52 -4.12 17.49 8.80
CA ILE A 52 -2.71 17.15 8.48
C ILE A 52 -1.79 17.57 9.64
N SER A 53 -1.98 18.76 10.19
CA SER A 53 -1.17 19.27 11.29
C SER A 53 -1.38 18.46 12.57
N MET A 54 -2.62 18.11 12.87
CA MET A 54 -2.97 17.21 13.99
C MET A 54 -2.35 15.82 13.80
N LEU A 55 -2.51 15.23 12.62
CA LEU A 55 -1.90 13.94 12.28
C LEU A 55 -0.40 13.98 12.58
N ARG A 56 0.32 14.95 12.01
CA ARG A 56 1.78 15.09 12.23
C ARG A 56 2.15 15.27 13.69
N HIS A 57 1.31 15.92 14.49
CA HIS A 57 1.52 16.03 15.93
C HIS A 57 1.46 14.66 16.62
N PHE A 58 0.42 13.86 16.33
CA PHE A 58 0.25 12.52 16.91
C PHE A 58 1.27 11.49 16.40
N THR A 59 1.65 11.59 15.13
CA THR A 59 2.55 10.63 14.48
C THR A 59 4.02 11.00 14.59
N LYS A 60 4.35 12.05 15.36
CA LYS A 60 5.72 12.62 15.47
C LYS A 60 6.32 12.97 14.10
N GLY A 61 5.50 13.52 13.22
CA GLY A 61 5.88 13.96 11.89
C GLY A 61 5.87 12.86 10.81
N LYS A 62 5.38 11.65 11.11
CA LYS A 62 5.23 10.60 10.10
C LYS A 62 3.97 10.83 9.25
N ASP A 63 4.10 10.72 7.94
CA ASP A 63 2.95 10.75 7.02
C ASP A 63 2.25 9.38 6.96
N LEU A 64 0.93 9.37 6.73
CA LEU A 64 0.16 8.14 6.59
C LEU A 64 0.38 7.47 5.23
N ILE A 65 0.53 8.27 4.18
CA ILE A 65 0.76 7.75 2.83
C ILE A 65 2.25 7.43 2.72
N ARG A 66 2.57 6.15 2.55
CA ARG A 66 3.91 5.67 2.27
C ARG A 66 3.99 5.17 0.83
N PRO A 67 4.52 5.97 -0.11
CA PRO A 67 4.64 5.56 -1.51
C PRO A 67 5.48 4.28 -1.63
N ALA A 68 4.94 3.31 -2.35
CA ALA A 68 5.65 2.09 -2.74
C ALA A 68 5.74 2.00 -4.27
N ALA A 69 6.54 1.05 -4.75
CA ALA A 69 6.72 0.81 -6.19
C ALA A 69 5.41 0.51 -6.93
N THR A 70 4.39 0.03 -6.21
CA THR A 70 3.10 -0.37 -6.78
C THR A 70 1.95 0.23 -5.97
N ARG A 71 0.79 0.39 -6.64
CA ARG A 71 -0.42 0.93 -6.00
C ARG A 71 -0.94 0.00 -4.89
N PHE A 72 -0.81 -1.31 -5.05
CA PHE A 72 -1.26 -2.30 -4.09
C PHE A 72 -0.40 -2.24 -2.83
N ALA A 73 0.93 -2.31 -2.96
CA ALA A 73 1.82 -2.14 -1.82
C ALA A 73 1.62 -0.78 -1.12
N THR A 74 1.37 0.29 -1.87
CA THR A 74 1.07 1.61 -1.29
C THR A 74 -0.20 1.58 -0.42
N ALA A 75 -1.27 0.90 -0.87
CA ALA A 75 -2.51 0.77 -0.12
C ALA A 75 -2.30 0.03 1.21
N TYR A 76 -1.61 -1.11 1.17
CA TYR A 76 -1.33 -1.90 2.38
C TYR A 76 -0.39 -1.18 3.36
N LEU A 77 0.63 -0.49 2.86
CA LEU A 77 1.50 0.32 3.72
C LEU A 77 0.73 1.47 4.38
N THR A 78 -0.17 2.11 3.64
CA THR A 78 -1.01 3.20 4.18
C THR A 78 -1.94 2.69 5.28
N LEU A 79 -2.54 1.50 5.09
CA LEU A 79 -3.33 0.84 6.13
C LEU A 79 -2.51 0.49 7.37
N GLY A 80 -1.29 -0.02 7.19
CA GLY A 80 -0.37 -0.29 8.30
C GLY A 80 -0.03 0.97 9.08
N CYS A 81 0.23 2.09 8.39
CA CYS A 81 0.42 3.38 9.03
C CYS A 81 -0.83 3.84 9.78
N LEU A 82 -2.04 3.62 9.24
CA LEU A 82 -3.29 3.97 9.90
C LEU A 82 -3.53 3.15 11.18
N SER A 83 -3.13 1.87 11.20
CA SER A 83 -3.21 1.04 12.42
C SER A 83 -2.16 1.39 13.47
N ASP A 84 -0.94 1.75 13.04
CA ASP A 84 0.16 2.14 13.93
C ASP A 84 -0.08 3.51 14.56
N CYS A 85 -0.70 4.41 13.79
CA CYS A 85 -1.23 5.66 14.29
C CYS A 85 -2.50 5.34 15.08
N LYS A 86 -2.31 4.87 16.31
CA LYS A 86 -3.38 4.65 17.30
C LYS A 86 -4.09 5.99 17.57
N ILE A 87 -5.04 6.35 16.70
CA ILE A 87 -6.04 7.40 16.92
C ILE A 87 -6.98 6.91 18.02
#